data_AF-A0A852URA3-F1
#
_entry.id   AF-A0A852URA3-F1
#
_cell.length_a   1.000
_cell.length_b   1.000
_cell.length_c   1.000
_cell.angle_alpha   90.00
_cell.angle_beta   90.00
_cell.angle_gamma   90.00
#
_symmetry.space_group_name_H-M   'P 1'
#
loop_
_entity.id
_entity.type
_entity.pdbx_description
1 polymer ?
#
loop_
_entity_poly.entity_id
_entity_poly.type
_entity_poly.pdbx_seq_one_letter_code
_entity_poly.pdbx_strand_id
1 'polypeptide(L)'
;MPSTTTDAAAGPSPAPVGRRERKKAATRQAIADAALRLFLERGYDEVGIREIADAADVSTTTLFKHFPVKEALVFDEDADQEARLLAAVRERPEGRSIPAALREHALTARLAAADGDAGFAAFTELVAGTPALRDYAQNMWLRHTALLAQAIAEESGLAAGDPVCAALAHFALEAPRAAYACDDPREAITRAFDLLEHGWSALTQTKA
;
A
#
# COMPACT_ATOMS: atom_id res chain seq x y z
N MET A 1 -39.51 -27.35 33.92
CA MET A 1 -39.86 -25.98 33.49
C MET A 1 -40.10 -25.12 34.71
N PRO A 2 -39.59 -23.89 34.80
CA PRO A 2 -38.25 -23.37 34.48
C PRO A 2 -37.62 -22.78 35.78
N SER A 3 -36.42 -22.22 35.92
CA SER A 3 -35.60 -21.42 35.00
C SER A 3 -34.13 -21.49 35.41
N THR A 4 -33.29 -21.73 34.41
CA THR A 4 -31.91 -21.25 34.27
C THR A 4 -31.87 -19.72 34.40
N THR A 5 -30.83 -19.15 35.00
CA THR A 5 -30.10 -17.98 34.49
C THR A 5 -28.79 -17.89 35.29
N THR A 6 -27.75 -18.54 34.76
CA THR A 6 -26.37 -18.17 35.05
C THR A 6 -26.12 -16.88 34.29
N ASP A 7 -25.91 -15.80 35.04
CA ASP A 7 -25.54 -14.49 34.53
C ASP A 7 -24.21 -14.60 33.78
N ALA A 8 -24.29 -14.42 32.47
CA ALA A 8 -23.15 -14.40 31.57
C ALA A 8 -22.38 -13.10 31.80
N ALA A 9 -21.26 -13.19 32.51
CA ALA A 9 -20.29 -12.12 32.64
C ALA A 9 -19.87 -11.65 31.24
N ALA A 10 -20.41 -10.50 30.83
CA ALA A 10 -20.02 -9.78 29.64
C ALA A 10 -18.52 -9.48 29.68
N GLY A 11 -17.78 -10.01 28.71
CA GLY A 11 -16.38 -9.67 28.50
C GLY A 11 -16.19 -8.17 28.27
N PRO A 12 -15.02 -7.61 28.60
CA PRO A 12 -14.76 -6.18 28.47
C PRO A 12 -14.90 -5.75 27.00
N SER A 13 -15.85 -4.85 26.74
CA SER A 13 -15.98 -4.17 25.45
C SER A 13 -14.72 -3.34 25.14
N PRO A 14 -14.25 -3.29 23.88
CA PRO A 14 -13.10 -2.49 23.50
C PRO A 14 -13.37 -1.01 23.77
N ALA A 15 -12.46 -0.35 24.50
CA ALA A 15 -12.62 1.05 24.87
C ALA A 15 -12.73 1.97 23.63
N PRO A 16 -13.65 2.94 23.60
CA PRO A 16 -13.83 3.81 22.45
C PRO A 16 -12.62 4.73 22.26
N VAL A 17 -12.12 4.81 21.02
CA VAL A 17 -10.98 5.65 20.61
C VAL A 17 -11.13 7.07 21.17
N GLY A 18 -10.20 7.46 22.04
CA GLY A 18 -10.26 8.70 22.81
C GLY A 18 -10.39 9.95 21.92
N ARG A 19 -11.10 10.98 22.41
CA ARG A 19 -11.32 12.27 21.71
C ARG A 19 -10.03 12.91 21.15
N ARG A 20 -8.90 12.67 21.82
CA ARG A 20 -7.57 13.15 21.41
C ARG A 20 -7.04 12.45 20.16
N GLU A 21 -7.20 11.14 20.06
CA GLU A 21 -6.77 10.37 18.88
C GLU A 21 -7.61 10.69 17.65
N ARG A 22 -8.94 10.84 17.82
CA ARG A 22 -9.82 11.30 16.73
C ARG A 22 -9.42 12.69 16.21
N LYS A 23 -9.11 13.63 17.10
CA LYS A 23 -8.65 14.96 16.70
C LYS A 23 -7.30 14.91 15.99
N LYS A 24 -6.37 14.07 16.45
CA LYS A 24 -5.06 13.86 15.82
C LYS A 24 -5.18 13.29 14.41
N ALA A 25 -6.04 12.28 14.22
CA ALA A 25 -6.30 11.67 12.92
C ALA A 25 -6.95 12.67 11.95
N ALA A 26 -7.96 13.43 12.41
CA ALA A 26 -8.61 14.45 11.58
C ALA A 26 -7.63 15.55 11.12
N THR A 27 -6.74 16.02 12.00
CA THR A 27 -5.70 17.00 11.61
C THR A 27 -4.71 16.41 10.60
N ARG A 28 -4.32 15.14 10.79
CA ARG A 28 -3.41 14.45 9.86
C ARG A 28 -4.01 14.33 8.46
N GLN A 29 -5.27 13.90 8.37
CA GLN A 29 -6.01 13.79 7.11
C GLN A 29 -6.16 15.15 6.42
N ALA A 30 -6.55 16.20 7.15
CA ALA A 30 -6.71 17.54 6.57
C ALA A 30 -5.41 18.08 5.94
N ILE A 31 -4.27 17.77 6.56
CA ILE A 31 -2.95 18.13 6.02
C ILE A 31 -2.65 17.33 4.74
N ALA A 32 -2.88 16.02 4.73
CA ALA A 32 -2.66 15.15 3.57
C ALA A 32 -3.55 15.55 2.39
N ASP A 33 -4.84 15.80 2.63
CA ASP A 33 -5.80 16.23 1.61
C ASP A 33 -5.40 17.57 0.98
N ALA A 34 -4.99 18.55 1.81
CA ALA A 34 -4.53 19.84 1.33
C ALA A 34 -3.24 19.72 0.51
N ALA A 35 -2.30 18.89 0.95
CA ALA A 35 -1.04 18.64 0.25
C ALA A 35 -1.29 17.98 -1.11
N LEU A 36 -2.03 16.88 -1.14
CA LEU A 36 -2.34 16.13 -2.36
C LEU A 36 -3.02 17.04 -3.37
N ARG A 37 -4.05 17.78 -2.96
CA ARG A 37 -4.75 18.72 -3.84
C ARG A 37 -3.79 19.75 -4.46
N LEU A 38 -2.95 20.40 -3.66
CA LEU A 38 -2.00 21.40 -4.17
C LEU A 38 -0.96 20.77 -5.10
N PHE A 39 -0.44 19.59 -4.77
CA PHE A 39 0.51 18.89 -5.63
C PHE A 39 -0.10 18.48 -6.98
N LEU A 40 -1.38 18.08 -7.00
CA LEU A 40 -2.09 17.76 -8.24
C LEU A 40 -2.39 19.01 -9.08
N GLU A 41 -2.69 20.14 -8.44
CA GLU A 41 -3.00 21.40 -9.14
C GLU A 41 -1.75 22.09 -9.73
N ARG A 42 -0.62 22.05 -9.03
CA ARG A 42 0.57 22.87 -9.33
C ARG A 42 1.85 22.08 -9.55
N GLY A 43 1.85 20.78 -9.27
CA GLY A 43 3.03 19.94 -9.26
C GLY A 43 3.71 19.87 -7.89
N TYR A 44 4.46 18.79 -7.67
CA TYR A 44 5.13 18.54 -6.40
C TYR A 44 6.17 19.62 -6.07
N ASP A 45 7.04 19.97 -7.03
CA ASP A 45 8.18 20.86 -6.78
C ASP A 45 7.78 22.33 -6.52
N GLU A 46 6.70 22.79 -7.13
CA GLU A 46 6.21 24.18 -7.07
C GLU A 46 5.43 24.53 -5.79
N VAL A 47 5.11 23.54 -4.97
CA VAL A 47 4.33 23.73 -3.74
C VAL A 47 5.23 23.67 -2.50
N GLY A 48 5.23 24.74 -1.72
CA GLY A 48 5.98 24.82 -0.47
C GLY A 48 5.22 24.26 0.74
N ILE A 49 5.95 23.78 1.76
CA ILE A 49 5.38 23.32 3.05
C ILE A 49 4.53 24.38 3.74
N ARG A 50 4.90 25.66 3.61
CA ARG A 50 4.15 26.77 4.21
C ARG A 50 2.76 26.91 3.59
N GLU A 51 2.66 26.78 2.27
CA GLU A 51 1.39 26.88 1.55
C GLU A 51 0.44 25.74 1.93
N ILE A 52 0.98 24.54 2.12
CA ILE A 52 0.23 23.38 2.61
C ILE A 52 -0.26 23.61 4.04
N ALA A 53 0.60 24.13 4.91
CA ALA A 53 0.23 24.43 6.30
C ALA A 53 -0.87 25.50 6.37
N ASP A 54 -0.76 26.56 5.57
CA ASP A 54 -1.76 27.62 5.45
C ASP A 54 -3.09 27.06 4.91
N ALA A 55 -3.04 26.19 3.88
CA ALA A 55 -4.23 25.56 3.31
C ALA A 55 -4.93 24.57 4.27
N ALA A 56 -4.18 23.96 5.20
CA ALA A 56 -4.70 23.02 6.20
C ALA A 56 -5.05 23.71 7.55
N ASP A 57 -4.92 25.03 7.65
CA ASP A 57 -5.13 25.81 8.87
C ASP A 57 -4.28 25.30 10.07
N VAL A 58 -2.99 25.02 9.81
CA VAL A 58 -2.04 24.57 10.83
C VAL A 58 -0.72 25.32 10.73
N SER A 59 0.07 25.32 11.81
CA SER A 59 1.45 25.81 11.75
C SER A 59 2.35 24.80 11.02
N THR A 60 3.45 25.27 10.42
CA THR A 60 4.49 24.40 9.85
C THR A 60 5.08 23.45 10.89
N THR A 61 5.23 23.90 12.15
CA THR A 61 5.64 23.05 13.27
C THR A 61 4.65 21.92 13.55
N THR A 62 3.35 22.22 13.48
CA THR A 62 2.30 21.20 13.61
C THR A 62 2.38 20.22 12.45
N LEU A 63 2.53 20.70 11.21
CA LEU A 63 2.68 19.85 10.03
C LEU A 63 3.86 18.90 10.20
N PHE A 64 5.05 19.39 10.56
CA PHE A 64 6.25 18.54 10.73
C PHE A 64 6.12 17.53 11.88
N LYS A 65 5.29 17.82 12.89
CA LYS A 65 4.98 16.86 13.96
C LYS A 65 4.16 15.67 13.46
N HIS A 66 3.35 15.86 12.42
CA HIS A 66 2.59 14.79 11.79
C HIS A 66 3.39 14.14 10.64
N PHE A 67 4.09 14.93 9.83
CA PHE A 67 4.80 14.48 8.63
C PHE A 67 6.24 14.98 8.66
N PRO A 68 7.22 14.11 8.94
CA PRO A 68 8.61 14.56 9.15
C PRO A 68 9.27 15.10 7.88
N VAL A 69 8.79 14.69 6.71
CA VAL A 69 9.30 15.10 5.40
C VAL A 69 8.14 15.38 4.45
N LYS A 70 8.39 16.12 3.37
CA LYS A 70 7.37 16.57 2.42
C LYS A 70 6.73 15.40 1.68
N GLU A 71 7.53 14.41 1.31
CA GLU A 71 7.12 13.18 0.63
C GLU A 71 6.08 12.43 1.45
N ALA A 72 6.19 12.44 2.79
CA ALA A 72 5.27 11.75 3.68
C ALA A 72 3.83 12.28 3.60
N LEU A 73 3.63 13.51 3.11
CA LEU A 73 2.30 14.12 2.92
C LEU A 73 1.49 13.43 1.82
N VAL A 74 2.15 12.73 0.90
CA VAL A 74 1.53 12.02 -0.22
C VAL A 74 1.07 10.62 0.17
N PHE A 75 1.67 10.02 1.22
CA PHE A 75 1.48 8.60 1.53
C PHE A 75 0.80 8.37 2.89
N ASP A 76 -0.37 8.99 3.11
CA ASP A 76 -1.07 8.86 4.40
C ASP A 76 -1.82 7.52 4.58
N GLU A 77 -2.03 6.77 3.50
CA GLU A 77 -2.76 5.48 3.50
C GLU A 77 -1.87 4.25 3.67
N ASP A 78 -0.61 4.40 4.12
CA ASP A 78 0.39 3.32 4.19
C ASP A 78 -0.13 2.06 4.92
N ALA A 79 -0.84 2.25 6.05
CA ALA A 79 -1.39 1.15 6.85
C ALA A 79 -2.56 0.44 6.15
N ASP A 80 -3.40 1.16 5.41
CA ASP A 80 -4.50 0.55 4.66
C ASP A 80 -3.98 -0.24 3.46
N GLN A 81 -2.92 0.26 2.81
CA GLN A 81 -2.25 -0.46 1.73
C GLN A 81 -1.56 -1.73 2.24
N GLU A 82 -0.88 -1.66 3.39
CA GLU A 82 -0.33 -2.83 4.07
C GLU A 82 -1.42 -3.87 4.34
N ALA A 83 -2.53 -3.45 4.95
CA ALA A 83 -3.64 -4.34 5.26
C ALA A 83 -4.23 -5.02 4.01
N ARG A 84 -4.44 -4.27 2.92
CA ARG A 84 -4.94 -4.81 1.64
C ARG A 84 -3.94 -5.80 1.01
N LEU A 85 -2.65 -5.50 1.09
CA LEU A 85 -1.59 -6.36 0.58
C LEU A 85 -1.53 -7.69 1.35
N LEU A 86 -1.61 -7.65 2.68
CA LEU A 86 -1.64 -8.85 3.52
C LEU A 86 -2.93 -9.65 3.31
N ALA A 87 -4.07 -8.98 3.15
CA ALA A 87 -5.35 -9.61 2.84
C ALA A 87 -5.32 -10.34 1.49
N ALA A 88 -4.65 -9.78 0.47
CA ALA A 88 -4.50 -10.44 -0.83
C ALA A 88 -3.82 -11.82 -0.71
N VAL A 89 -2.94 -12.02 0.28
CA VAL A 89 -2.30 -13.31 0.54
C VAL A 89 -3.20 -14.20 1.41
N ARG A 90 -3.70 -13.69 2.53
CA ARG A 90 -4.44 -14.46 3.55
C ARG A 90 -5.86 -14.85 3.14
N GLU A 91 -6.53 -13.98 2.40
CA GLU A 91 -7.94 -14.14 2.01
C GLU A 91 -8.08 -14.60 0.55
N ARG A 92 -6.99 -15.07 -0.06
CA ARG A 92 -6.99 -15.55 -1.45
C ARG A 92 -7.97 -16.73 -1.62
N PRO A 93 -8.67 -16.84 -2.76
CA PRO A 93 -9.52 -17.99 -3.03
C PRO A 93 -8.76 -19.32 -2.97
N GLU A 94 -9.44 -20.38 -2.51
CA GLU A 94 -8.86 -21.73 -2.47
C GLU A 94 -8.35 -22.16 -3.86
N GLY A 95 -7.17 -22.79 -3.89
CA GLY A 95 -6.51 -23.20 -5.13
C GLY A 95 -5.79 -22.07 -5.89
N ARG A 96 -5.90 -20.81 -5.45
CA ARG A 96 -5.11 -19.71 -6.02
C ARG A 96 -3.70 -19.67 -5.41
N SER A 97 -2.70 -19.57 -6.29
CA SER A 97 -1.31 -19.39 -5.87
C SER A 97 -1.10 -18.00 -5.27
N ILE A 98 -0.13 -17.87 -4.36
CA ILE A 98 0.26 -16.58 -3.78
C ILE A 98 0.71 -15.58 -4.85
N PRO A 99 1.59 -15.95 -5.82
CA PRO A 99 1.94 -15.04 -6.92
C PRO A 99 0.73 -14.57 -7.73
N ALA A 100 -0.23 -15.45 -8.03
CA ALA A 100 -1.43 -15.05 -8.77
C ALA A 100 -2.32 -14.08 -7.98
N ALA A 101 -2.47 -14.27 -6.66
CA ALA A 101 -3.22 -13.34 -5.81
C ALA A 101 -2.56 -11.96 -5.70
N LEU A 102 -1.22 -11.93 -5.58
CA LEU A 102 -0.45 -10.68 -5.58
C LEU A 102 -0.47 -9.98 -6.94
N ARG A 103 -0.48 -10.72 -8.05
CA ARG A 103 -0.70 -10.19 -9.40
C ARG A 103 -2.06 -9.52 -9.50
N GLU A 104 -3.13 -10.19 -9.06
CA GLU A 104 -4.49 -9.65 -9.06
C GLU A 104 -4.56 -8.35 -8.25
N HIS A 105 -4.01 -8.35 -7.03
CA HIS A 105 -3.94 -7.15 -6.19
C HIS A 105 -3.23 -5.97 -6.89
N ALA A 106 -2.06 -6.21 -7.48
CA ALA A 106 -1.31 -5.20 -8.21
C ALA A 106 -2.08 -4.65 -9.44
N LEU A 107 -2.80 -5.52 -10.14
CA LEU A 107 -3.61 -5.14 -11.30
C LEU A 107 -4.88 -4.39 -10.87
N THR A 108 -5.54 -4.77 -9.78
CA THR A 108 -6.73 -4.07 -9.27
C THR A 108 -6.41 -2.64 -8.86
N ALA A 109 -5.28 -2.42 -8.17
CA ALA A 109 -4.82 -1.07 -7.86
C ALA A 109 -4.66 -0.22 -9.13
N ARG A 110 -4.15 -0.81 -10.23
CA ARG A 110 -4.00 -0.13 -11.51
C ARG A 110 -5.33 0.09 -12.24
N LEU A 111 -6.22 -0.90 -12.22
CA LEU A 111 -7.53 -0.81 -12.85
C LEU A 111 -8.40 0.25 -12.18
N ALA A 112 -8.32 0.40 -10.85
CA ALA A 112 -8.95 1.52 -10.16
C ALA A 112 -8.48 2.88 -10.71
N ALA A 113 -7.20 3.01 -11.08
CA ALA A 113 -6.67 4.19 -11.78
C ALA A 113 -7.28 4.38 -13.18
N ALA A 114 -7.44 3.29 -13.92
CA ALA A 114 -7.89 3.31 -15.32
C ALA A 114 -9.41 3.47 -15.47
N ASP A 115 -10.19 2.93 -14.53
CA ASP A 115 -11.67 2.88 -14.58
C ASP A 115 -12.34 4.21 -14.15
N GLY A 116 -11.57 5.29 -13.99
CA GLY A 116 -12.10 6.64 -13.88
C GLY A 116 -12.09 7.25 -12.48
N ASP A 117 -11.37 6.68 -11.52
CA ASP A 117 -10.95 7.44 -10.33
C ASP A 117 -9.85 8.42 -10.75
N ALA A 118 -10.27 9.58 -11.24
CA ALA A 118 -9.38 10.65 -11.67
C ALA A 118 -8.40 11.08 -10.56
N GLY A 119 -8.79 10.94 -9.29
CA GLY A 119 -7.91 11.23 -8.15
C GLY A 119 -6.78 10.22 -8.03
N PHE A 120 -7.09 8.92 -8.12
CA PHE A 120 -6.09 7.86 -8.06
C PHE A 120 -5.17 7.83 -9.29
N ALA A 121 -5.70 8.13 -10.49
CA ALA A 121 -4.91 8.27 -11.71
C ALA A 121 -3.90 9.42 -11.59
N ALA A 122 -4.36 10.61 -11.19
CA ALA A 122 -3.51 11.78 -11.03
C ALA A 122 -2.47 11.59 -9.91
N PHE A 123 -2.84 10.91 -8.82
CA PHE A 123 -1.90 10.48 -7.77
C PHE A 123 -0.80 9.57 -8.33
N THR A 124 -1.19 8.54 -9.09
CA THR A 124 -0.23 7.59 -9.67
C THR A 124 0.72 8.30 -10.64
N GLU A 125 0.21 9.23 -11.44
CA GLU A 125 1.01 10.06 -12.34
C GLU A 125 1.97 10.99 -11.58
N LEU A 126 1.51 11.65 -10.53
CA LEU A 126 2.33 12.51 -9.67
C LEU A 126 3.52 11.74 -9.08
N VAL A 127 3.26 10.55 -8.53
CA VAL A 127 4.31 9.68 -7.97
C VAL A 127 5.24 9.21 -9.09
N ALA A 128 4.70 8.73 -10.22
CA ALA A 128 5.50 8.25 -11.34
C ALA A 128 6.37 9.34 -11.96
N GLY A 129 5.92 10.60 -12.00
CA GLY A 129 6.65 11.74 -12.54
C GLY A 129 7.74 12.30 -11.62
N THR A 130 7.63 12.09 -10.30
CA THR A 130 8.47 12.78 -9.30
C THR A 130 9.50 11.84 -8.66
N PRO A 131 10.83 11.99 -8.94
CA PRO A 131 11.85 11.09 -8.40
C PRO A 131 11.84 10.93 -6.88
N ALA A 132 11.73 12.04 -6.13
CA ALA A 132 11.72 12.01 -4.67
C ALA A 132 10.53 11.20 -4.10
N LEU A 133 9.35 11.29 -4.73
CA LEU A 133 8.18 10.50 -4.33
C LEU A 133 8.35 9.02 -4.65
N ARG A 134 8.95 8.68 -5.80
CA ARG A 134 9.26 7.27 -6.13
C ARG A 134 10.21 6.66 -5.11
N ASP A 135 11.30 7.35 -4.80
CA ASP A 135 12.31 6.86 -3.86
C ASP A 135 11.76 6.74 -2.44
N TYR A 136 10.90 7.67 -2.03
CA TYR A 136 10.21 7.60 -0.75
C TYR A 136 9.21 6.43 -0.71
N ALA A 137 8.38 6.26 -1.76
CA ALA A 137 7.44 5.14 -1.87
C ALA A 137 8.16 3.78 -1.81
N GLN A 138 9.30 3.66 -2.49
CA GLN A 138 10.13 2.45 -2.44
C GLN A 138 10.60 2.13 -1.02
N ASN A 139 11.20 3.10 -0.34
CA ASN A 139 11.65 2.92 1.04
C ASN A 139 10.48 2.59 1.97
N MET A 140 9.31 3.16 1.73
CA MET A 140 8.11 2.89 2.48
C MET A 140 7.62 1.44 2.28
N TRP A 141 7.47 0.97 1.05
CA TRP A 141 7.01 -0.40 0.76
C TRP A 141 7.99 -1.49 1.15
N LEU A 142 9.31 -1.20 1.11
CA LEU A 142 10.31 -2.12 1.66
C LEU A 142 10.10 -2.38 3.16
N ARG A 143 9.45 -1.48 3.90
CA ARG A 143 9.08 -1.73 5.31
C ARG A 143 8.02 -2.83 5.44
N HIS A 144 7.13 -2.97 4.46
CA HIS A 144 6.10 -4.01 4.46
C HIS A 144 6.65 -5.38 4.06
N THR A 145 7.85 -5.45 3.46
CA THR A 145 8.41 -6.71 2.98
C THR A 145 8.48 -7.77 4.08
N ALA A 146 8.88 -7.41 5.29
CA ALA A 146 8.98 -8.37 6.40
C ALA A 146 7.61 -8.98 6.77
N LEU A 147 6.56 -8.15 6.83
CA LEU A 147 5.21 -8.59 7.15
C LEU A 147 4.61 -9.44 6.02
N LEU A 148 4.83 -9.04 4.77
CA LEU A 148 4.41 -9.82 3.61
C LEU A 148 5.13 -11.18 3.58
N ALA A 149 6.44 -11.21 3.79
CA ALA A 149 7.21 -12.46 3.84
C ALA A 149 6.73 -13.39 4.96
N GLN A 150 6.37 -12.84 6.12
CA GLN A 150 5.78 -13.60 7.22
C GLN A 150 4.42 -14.20 6.81
N ALA A 151 3.53 -13.40 6.22
CA ALA A 151 2.23 -13.90 5.74
C ALA A 151 2.40 -15.00 4.67
N ILE A 152 3.38 -14.86 3.77
CA ILE A 152 3.71 -15.89 2.77
C ILE A 152 4.19 -17.18 3.46
N ALA A 153 5.05 -17.09 4.47
CA ALA A 153 5.55 -18.24 5.20
C ALA A 153 4.42 -18.99 5.92
N GLU A 154 3.53 -18.26 6.61
CA GLU A 154 2.34 -18.77 7.28
C GLU A 154 1.46 -19.56 6.30
N GLU A 155 1.15 -18.95 5.15
CA GLU A 155 0.26 -19.54 4.14
C GLU A 155 0.88 -20.68 3.32
N SER A 156 2.21 -20.77 3.31
CA SER A 156 2.95 -21.81 2.58
C SER A 156 3.41 -22.96 3.50
N GLY A 157 3.19 -22.85 4.81
CA GLY A 157 3.70 -23.82 5.80
C GLY A 157 5.23 -23.83 5.92
N LEU A 158 5.90 -22.74 5.53
CA LEU A 158 7.35 -22.59 5.60
C LEU A 158 7.79 -21.98 6.94
N ALA A 159 9.08 -22.10 7.24
CA ALA A 159 9.62 -21.52 8.46
C ALA A 159 9.54 -19.99 8.44
N ALA A 160 9.28 -19.38 9.61
CA ALA A 160 9.39 -17.94 9.76
C ALA A 160 10.83 -17.49 9.44
N GLY A 161 10.96 -16.54 8.50
CA GLY A 161 12.26 -16.06 8.03
C GLY A 161 12.89 -16.90 6.92
N ASP A 162 12.15 -17.82 6.29
CA ASP A 162 12.64 -18.51 5.09
C ASP A 162 13.00 -17.49 3.99
N PRO A 163 14.24 -17.54 3.44
CA PRO A 163 14.70 -16.56 2.47
C PRO A 163 13.89 -16.57 1.17
N VAL A 164 13.22 -17.68 0.82
CA VAL A 164 12.34 -17.76 -0.36
C VAL A 164 11.12 -16.86 -0.18
N CYS A 165 10.53 -16.80 1.02
CA CYS A 165 9.40 -15.92 1.32
C CYS A 165 9.79 -14.45 1.22
N ALA A 166 10.99 -14.10 1.72
CA ALA A 166 11.52 -12.74 1.61
C ALA A 166 11.80 -12.36 0.15
N ALA A 167 12.40 -13.26 -0.63
CA ALA A 167 12.65 -13.03 -2.05
C ALA A 167 11.34 -12.85 -2.85
N LEU A 168 10.32 -13.67 -2.59
CA LEU A 168 9.01 -13.55 -3.22
C LEU A 168 8.34 -12.21 -2.86
N ALA A 169 8.38 -11.82 -1.58
CA ALA A 169 7.83 -10.55 -1.13
C ALA A 169 8.52 -9.34 -1.80
N HIS A 170 9.86 -9.34 -1.85
CA HIS A 170 10.62 -8.30 -2.54
C HIS A 170 10.25 -8.22 -4.02
N PHE A 171 10.20 -9.36 -4.71
CA PHE A 171 9.83 -9.37 -6.12
C PHE A 171 8.41 -8.84 -6.35
N ALA A 172 7.44 -9.31 -5.56
CA ALA A 172 6.04 -8.91 -5.70
C ALA A 172 5.84 -7.39 -5.50
N LEU A 173 6.61 -6.78 -4.60
CA LEU A 173 6.59 -5.34 -4.36
C LEU A 173 7.30 -4.55 -5.47
N GLU A 174 8.36 -5.11 -6.08
CA GLU A 174 9.13 -4.46 -7.14
C GLU A 174 8.52 -4.61 -8.54
N ALA A 175 7.78 -5.68 -8.82
CA ALA A 175 7.23 -5.96 -10.13
C ALA A 175 6.28 -4.85 -10.67
N PRO A 176 5.32 -4.33 -9.88
CA PRO A 176 4.48 -3.20 -10.30
C PRO A 176 5.29 -1.93 -10.62
N ARG A 177 6.41 -1.74 -9.92
CA ARG A 177 7.28 -0.59 -10.12
C ARG A 177 8.05 -0.67 -11.43
N ALA A 178 8.67 -1.82 -11.72
CA ALA A 178 9.40 -2.03 -12.97
C ALA A 178 8.49 -1.79 -14.19
N ALA A 179 7.20 -2.10 -14.05
CA ALA A 179 6.19 -1.88 -15.07
C ALA A 179 5.81 -0.40 -15.28
N TYR A 180 6.14 0.55 -14.40
CA TYR A 180 5.80 1.97 -14.60
C TYR A 180 6.45 2.59 -15.83
N ALA A 181 7.67 2.15 -16.16
CA ALA A 181 8.41 2.66 -17.30
C ALA A 181 8.06 1.93 -18.62
N CYS A 182 7.10 0.99 -18.59
CA CYS A 182 6.70 0.21 -19.75
C CYS A 182 5.50 0.84 -20.46
N ASP A 183 5.44 0.70 -21.79
CA ASP A 183 4.34 1.18 -22.61
C ASP A 183 3.01 0.48 -22.28
N ASP A 184 3.07 -0.83 -21.98
CA ASP A 184 1.95 -1.60 -21.41
C ASP A 184 2.32 -2.11 -20.00
N PRO A 185 1.99 -1.34 -18.96
CA PRO A 185 2.28 -1.75 -17.60
C PRO A 185 1.48 -2.96 -17.12
N ARG A 186 0.29 -3.21 -17.67
CA ARG A 186 -0.55 -4.36 -17.30
C ARG A 186 0.10 -5.65 -17.81
N GLU A 187 0.54 -5.64 -19.06
CA GLU A 187 1.31 -6.76 -19.63
C GLU A 187 2.60 -6.97 -18.85
N ALA A 188 3.34 -5.90 -18.55
CA ALA A 188 4.60 -5.98 -17.80
C ALA A 188 4.41 -6.59 -16.40
N ILE A 189 3.38 -6.19 -15.65
CA ILE A 189 3.04 -6.80 -14.35
C ILE A 189 2.72 -8.29 -14.53
N THR A 190 1.86 -8.62 -15.50
CA THR A 190 1.44 -10.01 -15.74
C THR A 190 2.66 -10.89 -15.98
N ARG A 191 3.54 -10.49 -16.90
CA ARG A 191 4.76 -11.24 -17.23
C ARG A 191 5.73 -11.36 -16.07
N ALA A 192 5.85 -10.34 -15.23
CA ALA A 192 6.70 -10.40 -14.03
C ALA A 192 6.16 -11.44 -13.04
N PHE A 193 4.85 -11.51 -12.82
CA PHE A 193 4.26 -12.51 -11.94
C PHE A 193 4.22 -13.92 -12.56
N ASP A 194 4.10 -14.04 -13.88
CA ASP A 194 4.23 -15.33 -14.57
C ASP A 194 5.65 -15.90 -14.39
N LEU A 195 6.67 -15.03 -14.36
CA LEU A 195 8.04 -15.44 -14.02
C LEU A 195 8.12 -16.01 -12.59
N LEU A 196 7.43 -15.42 -11.62
CA LEU A 196 7.36 -15.97 -10.26
C LEU A 196 6.68 -17.33 -10.22
N GLU A 197 5.63 -17.51 -11.01
CA GLU A 197 4.78 -18.70 -10.97
C GLU A 197 5.39 -19.89 -11.73
N HIS A 198 6.14 -19.62 -12.79
CA HIS A 198 6.64 -20.66 -13.70
C HIS A 198 8.17 -20.74 -13.76
N GLY A 199 8.87 -19.77 -13.17
CA GLY A 199 10.32 -19.68 -13.15
C GLY A 199 10.93 -19.25 -14.49
N TRP A 200 12.21 -18.89 -14.44
CA TRP A 200 12.93 -18.32 -15.60
C TRP A 200 13.00 -19.27 -16.80
N SER A 201 13.18 -20.57 -16.54
CA SER A 201 13.32 -21.60 -17.58
C SER A 201 12.06 -21.80 -18.42
N ALA A 202 10.88 -21.43 -17.91
CA ALA A 202 9.63 -21.50 -18.66
C ALA A 202 9.56 -20.39 -19.73
N LEU A 203 10.14 -19.22 -19.47
CA LEU A 203 10.16 -18.09 -20.42
C LEU A 203 11.16 -18.28 -21.55
N THR A 204 12.27 -18.97 -21.31
CA THR A 204 13.32 -19.18 -22.31
C THR A 204 13.01 -20.33 -23.27
N GLN A 205 12.08 -21.22 -22.93
CA GLN A 205 11.68 -22.35 -23.78
C GLN A 205 10.67 -21.99 -24.88
N THR A 206 10.04 -20.82 -24.83
CA THR A 206 9.08 -20.36 -25.87
C THR A 206 9.76 -19.85 -27.16
N LYS A 207 11.08 -20.04 -27.31
CA LYS A 207 11.86 -19.55 -28.47
C LYS A 207 12.68 -20.63 -29.18
N ALA A 208 12.30 -21.90 -29.07
CA ALA A 208 12.90 -23.02 -29.82
C ALA A 208 11.93 -23.57 -30.87
#